data_AF-A0A0C1Q780-F1
#
_entry.id   AF-A0A0C1Q780-F1
#
_cell.length_a   1.000
_cell.length_b   1.000
_cell.length_c   1.000
_cell.angle_alpha   90.00
_cell.angle_beta   90.00
_cell.angle_gamma   90.00
#
_symmetry.space_group_name_H-M   'P 1'
#
loop_
_entity.id
_entity.type
_entity.pdbx_description
1 polymer ?
#
loop_
_entity_poly.entity_id
_entity_poly.type
_entity_poly.pdbx_seq_one_letter_code
_entity_poly.pdbx_strand_id
1 'polypeptide(L)'
;MKKCLFFSLFPFFIFGCATPYKPNGMGGGYDDWKLGEGLYRVAFHGNGHSTKQQVNDYWHRRSSELCNGDYEVLEVHKTVSVMGISGELSSSLSVNQEAEIPIQIGKIQCL
;
A
#
# COMPACT_ATOMS: atom_id res chain seq x y z
N MET A 1 48.21 -26.07 20.43
CA MET A 1 47.19 -25.09 20.88
C MET A 1 46.77 -24.25 19.68
N LYS A 2 45.59 -24.47 19.10
CA LYS A 2 44.94 -23.52 18.17
C LYS A 2 43.43 -23.61 18.39
N LYS A 3 42.88 -22.66 19.14
CA LYS A 3 41.44 -22.50 19.32
C LYS A 3 40.96 -21.65 18.14
N CYS A 4 40.37 -22.28 17.14
CA CYS A 4 39.64 -21.56 16.09
C CYS A 4 38.33 -21.06 16.70
N LEU A 5 38.36 -19.83 17.22
CA LEU A 5 37.17 -19.08 17.59
C LEU A 5 36.41 -18.72 16.30
N PHE A 6 35.49 -19.59 15.88
CA PHE A 6 34.47 -19.24 14.89
C PHE A 6 33.40 -18.39 15.59
N PHE A 7 33.61 -17.08 15.60
CA PHE A 7 32.58 -16.12 16.01
C PHE A 7 31.54 -16.07 14.89
N SER A 8 30.56 -16.98 14.96
CA SER A 8 29.42 -17.03 14.02
C SER A 8 28.56 -15.78 14.25
N LEU A 9 28.79 -14.76 13.44
CA LEU A 9 27.99 -13.55 13.37
C LEU A 9 26.64 -13.90 12.72
N PHE A 10 25.66 -14.31 13.53
CA PHE A 10 24.30 -14.59 13.08
C PHE A 10 23.60 -13.25 12.77
N PRO A 11 23.26 -12.94 11.51
CA PRO A 11 22.62 -11.67 11.18
C PRO A 11 21.20 -11.65 11.78
N PHE A 12 20.97 -10.71 12.70
CA PHE A 12 19.66 -10.42 13.27
C PHE A 12 18.81 -9.72 12.20
N PHE A 13 18.00 -10.48 11.47
CA PHE A 13 17.04 -9.89 10.52
C PHE A 13 15.91 -9.22 11.30
N ILE A 14 16.02 -7.90 11.46
CA ILE A 14 14.94 -7.03 11.93
C ILE A 14 13.92 -6.84 10.78
N PHE A 15 12.88 -7.67 10.75
CA PHE A 15 11.74 -7.46 9.85
C PHE A 15 10.87 -6.32 10.40
N GLY A 16 10.91 -5.15 9.77
CA GLY A 16 9.96 -4.08 10.04
C GLY A 16 8.59 -4.42 9.45
N CYS A 17 7.52 -4.19 10.20
CA CYS A 17 6.15 -4.24 9.69
C CYS A 17 5.90 -3.01 8.80
N ALA A 18 6.44 -3.03 7.58
CA ALA A 18 6.29 -1.96 6.60
C ALA A 18 5.21 -2.34 5.58
N THR A 19 4.46 -1.33 5.10
CA THR A 19 3.54 -1.54 3.98
C THR A 19 4.35 -1.88 2.73
N PRO A 20 4.17 -3.06 2.12
CA PRO A 20 4.97 -3.45 0.97
C PRO A 20 4.52 -2.74 -0.31
N TYR A 21 5.48 -2.23 -1.09
CA TYR A 21 5.24 -1.77 -2.46
C TYR A 21 5.33 -2.97 -3.42
N LYS A 22 4.17 -3.49 -3.85
CA LYS A 22 4.05 -4.67 -4.71
C LYS A 22 2.76 -4.62 -5.53
N PRO A 23 2.59 -5.44 -6.58
CA PRO A 23 1.29 -5.64 -7.21
C PRO A 23 0.23 -6.01 -6.16
N ASN A 24 -1.00 -5.56 -6.38
CA ASN A 24 -2.10 -5.78 -5.46
C ASN A 24 -2.34 -7.28 -5.20
N GLY A 25 -2.72 -7.60 -3.97
CA GLY A 25 -2.94 -8.97 -3.50
C GLY A 25 -3.19 -8.99 -2.00
N MET A 26 -2.87 -10.11 -1.34
CA MET A 26 -2.99 -10.18 0.13
C MET A 26 -2.13 -9.10 0.78
N GLY A 27 -2.73 -8.28 1.65
CA GLY A 27 -2.06 -7.14 2.30
C GLY A 27 -1.91 -5.88 1.44
N GLY A 28 -2.66 -5.76 0.35
CA GLY A 28 -2.69 -4.56 -0.51
C GLY A 28 -1.59 -4.53 -1.56
N GLY A 29 -1.42 -3.37 -2.20
CA GLY A 29 -0.48 -3.13 -3.29
C GLY A 29 -1.05 -2.22 -4.38
N TYR A 30 -0.33 -2.09 -5.50
CA TYR A 30 -0.76 -1.28 -6.65
C TYR A 30 -1.53 -2.09 -7.68
N ASP A 31 -2.50 -1.45 -8.31
CA ASP A 31 -3.09 -1.87 -9.59
C ASP A 31 -2.93 -0.72 -10.60
N ASP A 32 -2.77 -1.07 -11.87
CA ASP A 32 -2.78 -0.08 -12.95
C ASP A 32 -3.42 -0.65 -14.22
N TRP A 33 -4.03 0.27 -14.98
CA TRP A 33 -4.72 -0.05 -16.22
C TRP A 33 -4.37 1.00 -17.27
N LYS A 34 -3.87 0.55 -18.42
CA LYS A 34 -3.67 1.41 -19.59
C LYS A 34 -5.03 1.70 -20.23
N LEU A 35 -5.42 2.97 -20.27
CA LEU A 35 -6.67 3.44 -20.85
C LEU A 35 -6.48 3.98 -22.27
N GLY A 36 -5.25 4.32 -22.64
CA GLY A 36 -4.89 4.91 -23.94
C GLY A 36 -3.39 5.16 -24.03
N GLU A 37 -2.98 5.93 -25.03
CA GLU A 37 -1.59 6.35 -25.18
C GLU A 37 -1.20 7.36 -24.10
N GLY A 38 -0.25 6.99 -23.24
CA GLY A 38 0.15 7.80 -22.08
C GLY A 38 -0.91 7.94 -20.99
N LEU A 39 -2.10 7.36 -21.15
CA LEU A 39 -3.22 7.50 -20.23
C LEU A 39 -3.40 6.25 -19.36
N TYR A 40 -3.35 6.42 -18.05
CA TYR A 40 -3.44 5.31 -17.09
C TYR A 40 -4.43 5.60 -15.97
N ARG A 41 -5.10 4.55 -15.50
CA ARG A 41 -5.70 4.53 -14.16
C ARG A 41 -4.74 3.83 -13.22
N VAL A 42 -4.49 4.41 -12.06
CA VAL A 42 -3.60 3.87 -11.02
C VAL A 42 -4.37 3.78 -9.72
N ALA A 43 -4.25 2.67 -9.01
CA ALA A 43 -4.77 2.48 -7.67
C ALA A 43 -3.66 1.99 -6.75
N PHE A 44 -3.67 2.45 -5.49
CA PHE A 44 -2.87 1.87 -4.42
C PHE A 44 -3.77 1.52 -3.25
N HIS A 45 -3.76 0.24 -2.89
CA HIS A 45 -4.51 -0.34 -1.78
C HIS A 45 -3.58 -0.49 -0.59
N GLY A 46 -3.86 0.24 0.49
CA GLY A 46 -3.18 0.04 1.77
C GLY A 46 -3.59 -1.27 2.44
N ASN A 47 -3.14 -1.44 3.68
CA ASN A 47 -3.55 -2.48 4.61
C ASN A 47 -3.75 -1.91 6.01
N GLY A 48 -3.99 -2.77 7.01
CA GLY A 48 -4.20 -2.37 8.40
C GLY A 48 -3.02 -1.66 9.08
N HIS A 49 -1.86 -1.57 8.42
CA HIS A 49 -0.68 -0.85 8.90
C HIS A 49 -0.33 0.38 8.04
N SER A 50 -1.03 0.60 6.93
CA SER A 50 -0.73 1.70 6.00
C SER A 50 -1.33 3.01 6.46
N THR A 51 -0.55 4.08 6.39
CA THR A 51 -1.07 5.45 6.56
C THR A 51 -1.62 5.99 5.23
N LYS A 52 -2.53 6.97 5.30
CA LYS A 52 -3.04 7.70 4.12
C LYS A 52 -1.91 8.34 3.30
N GLN A 53 -0.84 8.80 3.97
CA GLN A 53 0.34 9.36 3.31
C GLN A 53 1.13 8.28 2.57
N GLN A 54 1.41 7.13 3.18
CA GLN A 54 2.13 6.04 2.50
C GLN A 54 1.39 5.57 1.23
N VAL A 55 0.07 5.46 1.30
CA VAL A 55 -0.76 5.12 0.13
C VAL A 55 -0.67 6.19 -0.96
N ASN A 56 -0.68 7.47 -0.59
CA ASN A 56 -0.50 8.57 -1.53
C ASN A 56 0.89 8.55 -2.18
N ASP A 57 1.95 8.39 -1.39
CA ASP A 57 3.33 8.34 -1.87
C ASP A 57 3.55 7.17 -2.83
N TYR A 58 3.02 5.99 -2.49
CA TYR A 58 3.12 4.82 -3.36
C TYR A 58 2.25 4.92 -4.62
N TRP A 59 1.10 5.59 -4.54
CA TRP A 59 0.32 5.91 -5.74
C TRP A 59 1.12 6.82 -6.68
N HIS A 60 1.74 7.90 -6.17
CA HIS A 60 2.57 8.79 -6.97
C HIS A 60 3.82 8.09 -7.54
N ARG A 61 4.43 7.19 -6.75
CA ARG A 61 5.54 6.35 -7.23
C ARG A 61 5.13 5.49 -8.41
N ARG A 62 3.99 4.79 -8.33
CA ARG A 62 3.52 3.94 -9.42
C ARG A 62 3.20 4.75 -10.68
N SER A 63 2.59 5.91 -10.51
CA SER A 63 2.34 6.86 -11.60
C SER A 63 3.62 7.30 -12.31
N SER A 64 4.66 7.63 -11.54
CA SER A 64 5.97 8.00 -12.11
C SER A 64 6.65 6.85 -12.83
N GLU A 65 6.57 5.63 -12.29
CA GLU A 65 7.11 4.42 -12.92
C GLU A 65 6.43 4.12 -14.28
N LEU A 66 5.14 4.39 -14.43
CA LEU A 66 4.41 4.21 -15.70
C LEU A 66 4.74 5.27 -16.75
N CYS A 67 5.10 6.48 -16.32
CA CYS A 67 5.39 7.62 -17.19
C CYS A 67 6.88 7.94 -17.31
N ASN A 68 7.77 7.10 -16.77
CA ASN A 68 9.23 7.33 -16.72
C ASN A 68 9.61 8.67 -16.07
N GLY A 69 8.85 9.14 -15.09
CA GLY A 69 9.10 10.41 -14.41
C GLY A 69 7.84 11.26 -14.28
N ASP A 70 7.56 12.05 -15.31
CA ASP A 70 6.60 13.15 -15.27
C ASP A 70 5.20 12.75 -15.77
N TYR A 71 4.18 13.23 -15.06
CA TYR A 71 2.77 13.00 -15.40
C TYR A 71 1.89 14.11 -14.83
N GLU A 72 0.75 14.30 -15.46
CA GLU A 72 -0.34 15.13 -14.97
C GLU A 72 -1.41 14.25 -14.30
N VAL A 73 -1.99 14.76 -13.22
CA VAL A 73 -3.08 14.11 -12.50
C VAL A 73 -4.40 14.67 -12.99
N LEU A 74 -5.19 13.85 -13.68
CA LEU A 74 -6.48 14.25 -14.23
C LEU A 74 -7.62 14.12 -13.21
N GLU A 75 -7.62 13.03 -12.43
CA GLU A 75 -8.66 12.70 -11.46
C GLU A 75 -8.05 11.94 -10.28
N VAL A 76 -8.42 12.27 -9.03
CA VAL A 76 -8.04 11.47 -7.84
C VAL A 76 -9.21 11.35 -6.89
N HIS A 77 -9.43 10.11 -6.44
CA HIS A 77 -10.41 9.73 -5.44
C HIS A 77 -9.68 9.03 -4.29
N LYS A 78 -9.82 9.58 -3.09
CA LYS A 78 -9.34 8.95 -1.86
C LYS A 78 -10.53 8.26 -1.20
N THR A 79 -10.44 6.95 -1.02
CA THR A 79 -11.49 6.15 -0.39
C THR A 79 -10.89 5.30 0.73
N VAL A 80 -11.75 4.72 1.55
CA VAL A 80 -11.35 3.80 2.62
C VAL A 80 -12.13 2.51 2.46
N SER A 81 -11.45 1.38 2.63
CA SER A 81 -12.12 0.10 2.81
C SER A 81 -12.42 -0.07 4.29
N VAL A 82 -13.70 -0.17 4.62
CA VAL A 82 -14.16 -0.51 5.96
C VAL A 82 -14.30 -2.02 6.02
N MET A 83 -13.45 -2.67 6.82
CA MET A 83 -13.66 -4.08 7.17
C MET A 83 -14.81 -4.14 8.19
N GLY A 84 -16.05 -4.29 7.70
CA GLY A 84 -17.21 -4.58 8.54
C GLY A 84 -17.18 -6.04 8.97
N ILE A 85 -17.19 -6.29 10.29
CA ILE A 85 -17.51 -7.60 10.85
C ILE A 85 -19.05 -7.78 10.78
N SER A 86 -19.55 -8.58 9.84
CA SER A 86 -20.96 -9.00 9.87
C SER A 86 -21.14 -10.13 10.89
N GLY A 87 -21.44 -9.77 12.13
CA GLY A 87 -21.84 -10.70 13.20
C GLY A 87 -22.65 -9.98 14.26
N GLU A 88 -23.87 -10.46 14.54
CA GLU A 88 -24.66 -9.97 15.67
C GLU A 88 -23.99 -10.42 16.97
N LEU A 89 -23.31 -9.50 17.66
CA LEU A 89 -22.83 -9.72 19.02
C LEU A 89 -23.77 -9.01 20.00
N SER A 90 -24.59 -9.82 20.67
CA SER A 90 -25.41 -9.37 21.81
C SER A 90 -24.51 -8.84 22.93
N SER A 91 -24.96 -7.74 23.54
CA SER A 91 -24.46 -7.06 24.75
C SER A 91 -23.26 -6.10 24.61
N SER A 92 -23.63 -4.82 24.47
CA SER A 92 -23.06 -3.68 25.20
C SER A 92 -21.54 -3.45 25.20
N LEU A 93 -20.92 -3.45 24.03
CA LEU A 93 -19.65 -2.72 23.81
C LEU A 93 -19.77 -1.92 22.52
N SER A 94 -19.82 -0.59 22.64
CA SER A 94 -19.66 0.33 21.53
C SER A 94 -18.23 0.24 21.00
N VAL A 95 -17.99 -0.64 20.02
CA VAL A 95 -16.72 -0.71 19.29
C VAL A 95 -16.75 0.34 18.19
N ASN A 96 -16.41 1.59 18.53
CA ASN A 96 -16.33 2.69 17.58
C ASN A 96 -14.93 2.79 16.93
N GLN A 97 -14.40 1.69 16.41
CA GLN A 97 -13.13 1.72 15.68
C GLN A 97 -13.25 0.86 14.42
N GLU A 98 -13.94 1.38 13.42
CA GLU A 98 -13.82 0.90 12.05
C GLU A 98 -12.36 1.14 11.62
N ALA A 99 -11.60 0.06 11.43
CA ALA A 99 -10.25 0.16 10.90
C ALA A 99 -10.35 0.55 9.41
N GLU A 100 -10.29 1.86 9.12
CA GLU A 100 -10.26 2.39 7.76
C GLU A 100 -8.95 2.01 7.06
N ILE A 101 -9.01 1.17 6.04
CA ILE A 101 -7.85 0.87 5.19
C ILE A 101 -7.81 1.89 4.05
N PRO A 102 -6.77 2.73 3.95
CA PRO A 102 -6.70 3.78 2.94
C PRO A 102 -6.50 3.20 1.54
N ILE A 103 -7.22 3.77 0.57
CA ILE A 103 -7.07 3.47 -0.86
C ILE A 103 -7.02 4.79 -1.63
N GLN A 104 -6.09 4.91 -2.57
CA GLN A 104 -6.04 6.03 -3.49
C GLN A 104 -6.17 5.53 -4.93
N ILE A 105 -7.11 6.09 -5.68
CA ILE A 105 -7.37 5.73 -7.08
C ILE A 105 -7.37 7.02 -7.89
N GLY A 106 -6.71 7.02 -9.04
CA GLY A 106 -6.72 8.19 -9.91
C GLY A 106 -6.42 7.86 -11.36
N LYS A 107 -6.58 8.87 -12.20
CA LYS A 107 -6.26 8.85 -13.62
C LYS A 107 -5.13 9.85 -13.87
N ILE A 108 -4.13 9.41 -14.62
CA ILE A 108 -2.95 10.20 -14.97
C ILE A 108 -2.72 10.21 -16.48
N GLN A 109 -2.09 11.27 -16.96
CA GLN A 109 -1.58 11.41 -18.33
C GLN A 109 -0.07 11.63 -18.26
N CYS A 110 0.71 10.79 -18.93
CA CYS A 110 2.14 11.01 -19.08
C CYS A 110 2.42 12.25 -19.94
N LEU A 111 3.49 12.98 -19.59
CA LEU A 111 3.96 14.18 -20.29
C LEU A 111 5.05 13.87 -21.31
#